data_AF-A0AAW5JQI7-F1
#
_entry.id   AF-A0AAW5JQI7-F1
#
_cell.length_a   1.000
_cell.length_b   1.000
_cell.length_c   1.000
_cell.angle_alpha   90.00
_cell.angle_beta   90.00
_cell.angle_gamma   90.00
#
_symmetry.space_group_name_H-M   'P 1'
#
loop_
_entity.id
_entity.type
_entity.pdbx_description
1 polymer ?
#
loop_
_entity_poly.entity_id
_entity_poly.type
_entity_poly.pdbx_seq_one_letter_code
_entity_poly.pdbx_strand_id
1 'polypeptide(L)'
;MAEEDLIFGKNRHFFGGIEPSNMLAFSVAVESGVVKVTATLPNDTVVNNQTLCTVEGAIIRRKTTDYPKDEFDGDLVANIKASTVFADSGASPTGTYYYAAFPYTTQGVYNRNKANRVVVNEPEPMQEFSAKSVYVSASDTVKVEITAKLPSGVAGAVIRRSTTGYPTSETEGELFKNITANGTYTDTNVTVGVVYYYSAFPYTSTGAYNRSEANRTSVTPKKRDYLFGYDLVKATSSPTGRVTYPSDVDNAAFTPAAMNFSTGKFNYGGWAFDPGEKFMPRPCMLTYAGVVDHYLNPNDYTKKVNGTTSKVTDTSFGGNAMMEWPKIYTKRWESNGVYHFRCSDTPQDDTWDCWCNYDRNNNQIDHFYTPIYFGSLVSGKLRSISGAANSVNTTAANEIAYAKANGNDWYTEVLADRLLLQDLLVMMARSTECQTAFGYGRCNSSNSIAPGTMNSKGMFWGSNDKTSGVKVFGMENVWGNLWRRTAGWINANGTQKVKLTRGTQDGSTATDYNTDGNGYKTIANATPAGSSGGYISSMKTEAFGRLPVIASGSSSTYEADGMWYNNSQVNYAYVGGNWSMDLMVGPFCAHLYYTASASPSNGGAALSCKPLAAA
;
A
#
# COMPACT_ATOMS: atom_id res chain seq x y z
N MET A 1 -32.79 48.51 -44.53
CA MET A 1 -33.56 47.31 -44.92
C MET A 1 -34.02 46.70 -43.61
N ALA A 2 -35.14 47.24 -43.11
CA ALA A 2 -36.49 46.67 -43.27
C ALA A 2 -36.64 45.51 -42.26
N GLU A 3 -37.12 45.85 -41.06
CA GLU A 3 -38.53 45.68 -40.68
C GLU A 3 -38.87 44.19 -40.51
N GLU A 4 -38.71 43.70 -39.28
CA GLU A 4 -39.54 42.65 -38.65
C GLU A 4 -38.99 42.35 -37.24
N ASP A 5 -39.02 43.33 -36.33
CA ASP A 5 -38.57 43.11 -34.94
C ASP A 5 -39.40 43.84 -33.87
N LEU A 6 -40.66 44.16 -34.20
CA LEU A 6 -41.63 44.66 -33.25
C LEU A 6 -43.01 44.12 -33.62
N ILE A 7 -43.41 43.02 -32.98
CA ILE A 7 -44.75 42.70 -32.46
C ILE A 7 -44.72 41.21 -32.09
N PHE A 8 -44.23 40.89 -30.89
CA PHE A 8 -44.75 39.87 -29.96
C PHE A 8 -44.03 39.96 -28.59
N GLY A 9 -43.71 41.19 -28.18
CA GLY A 9 -43.14 41.54 -26.87
C GLY A 9 -44.18 41.69 -25.76
N LYS A 10 -45.16 40.78 -25.66
CA LYS A 10 -46.04 40.63 -24.48
C LYS A 10 -46.42 39.16 -24.32
N ASN A 11 -46.14 38.61 -23.13
CA ASN A 11 -46.50 37.28 -22.63
C ASN A 11 -45.49 36.12 -22.83
N ARG A 12 -44.18 36.40 -22.68
CA ARG A 12 -43.33 35.44 -21.96
C ARG A 12 -43.03 36.01 -20.58
N HIS A 13 -44.04 35.97 -19.71
CA HIS A 13 -43.74 35.82 -18.29
C HIS A 13 -42.99 34.50 -18.18
N PHE A 14 -41.66 34.55 -18.11
CA PHE A 14 -40.94 33.53 -17.37
C PHE A 14 -41.63 33.50 -16.00
N PHE A 15 -42.36 32.42 -15.70
CA PHE A 15 -43.03 32.23 -14.41
C PHE A 15 -41.97 32.08 -13.31
N GLY A 16 -41.28 33.16 -12.98
CA GLY A 16 -40.40 33.28 -11.83
C GLY A 16 -41.23 33.52 -10.59
N GLY A 17 -42.01 32.51 -10.19
CA GLY A 17 -42.65 32.47 -8.87
C GLY A 17 -41.71 31.87 -7.83
N ILE A 18 -41.89 32.23 -6.57
CA ILE A 18 -41.16 31.59 -5.46
C ILE A 18 -41.74 30.19 -5.25
N GLU A 19 -40.88 29.17 -5.20
CA GLU A 19 -41.29 27.79 -4.88
C GLU A 19 -41.92 27.71 -3.47
N PRO A 20 -42.92 26.85 -3.26
CA PRO A 20 -43.44 26.59 -1.92
C PRO A 20 -42.36 26.06 -0.97
N SER A 21 -42.54 26.25 0.33
CA SER A 21 -41.72 25.58 1.34
C SER A 21 -41.89 24.05 1.27
N ASN A 22 -41.02 23.30 1.97
CA ASN A 22 -41.19 21.86 2.11
C ASN A 22 -42.51 21.52 2.81
N MET A 23 -43.04 20.32 2.57
CA MET A 23 -44.21 19.80 3.28
C MET A 23 -43.98 19.90 4.79
N LEU A 24 -44.98 20.37 5.55
CA LEU A 24 -44.89 20.44 7.01
C LEU A 24 -44.80 19.05 7.63
N ALA A 25 -45.44 18.07 7.00
CA ALA A 25 -45.28 16.66 7.28
C ALA A 25 -45.51 15.86 6.00
N PHE A 26 -44.61 14.95 5.70
CA PHE A 26 -44.79 13.95 4.66
C PHE A 26 -44.27 12.62 5.18
N SER A 27 -45.18 11.69 5.46
CA SER A 27 -44.84 10.36 5.94
C SER A 27 -45.73 9.31 5.27
N VAL A 28 -45.16 8.13 5.07
CA VAL A 28 -45.85 6.98 4.49
C VAL A 28 -45.50 5.76 5.32
N ALA A 29 -46.51 5.04 5.80
CA ALA A 29 -46.33 3.88 6.66
C ALA A 29 -47.40 2.83 6.38
N VAL A 30 -47.10 1.57 6.66
CA VAL A 30 -48.11 0.50 6.64
C VAL A 30 -48.86 0.52 7.97
N GLU A 31 -50.16 0.80 7.91
CA GLU A 31 -51.04 0.81 9.07
C GLU A 31 -52.28 -0.04 8.77
N SER A 32 -52.64 -0.95 9.66
CA SER A 32 -53.84 -1.79 9.52
C SER A 32 -53.96 -2.53 8.18
N GLY A 33 -52.82 -2.92 7.59
CA GLY A 33 -52.77 -3.68 6.33
C GLY A 33 -52.89 -2.83 5.06
N VAL A 34 -52.83 -1.50 5.15
CA VAL A 34 -52.81 -0.59 3.99
C VAL A 34 -51.62 0.37 4.06
N VAL A 35 -51.13 0.84 2.92
CA VAL A 35 -50.10 1.90 2.86
C VAL A 35 -50.79 3.25 3.03
N LYS A 36 -50.53 3.91 4.15
CA LYS A 36 -51.15 5.18 4.54
C LYS A 36 -50.20 6.33 4.29
N VAL A 37 -50.66 7.34 3.57
CA VAL A 37 -49.92 8.58 3.26
C VAL A 37 -50.47 9.69 4.14
N THR A 38 -49.61 10.32 4.94
CA THR A 38 -49.89 11.54 5.69
C THR A 38 -49.17 12.70 5.02
N ALA A 39 -49.92 13.67 4.53
CA ALA A 39 -49.38 14.80 3.79
C ALA A 39 -49.98 16.13 4.30
N THR A 40 -49.13 16.96 4.89
CA THR A 40 -49.48 18.29 5.39
C THR A 40 -48.80 19.35 4.52
N LEU A 41 -49.60 20.16 3.84
CA LEU A 41 -49.13 21.19 2.93
C LEU A 41 -48.29 22.25 3.67
N PRO A 42 -47.30 22.87 2.98
CA PRO A 42 -46.65 24.07 3.48
C PRO A 42 -47.68 25.21 3.66
N ASN A 43 -47.38 26.13 4.57
CA ASN A 43 -48.09 27.41 4.64
C ASN A 43 -47.66 28.32 3.48
N ASP A 44 -48.50 29.30 3.17
CA ASP A 44 -48.12 30.42 2.31
C ASP A 44 -46.87 31.12 2.83
N THR A 45 -45.99 31.55 1.91
CA THR A 45 -44.80 32.31 2.28
C THR A 45 -45.19 33.78 2.40
N VAL A 46 -45.19 34.28 3.63
CA VAL A 46 -45.46 35.70 3.96
C VAL A 46 -44.21 36.32 4.58
N VAL A 47 -43.75 37.44 4.01
CA VAL A 47 -42.62 38.23 4.53
C VAL A 47 -43.08 39.67 4.71
N ASN A 48 -42.89 40.24 5.90
CA ASN A 48 -43.32 41.62 6.22
C ASN A 48 -44.81 41.89 5.87
N ASN A 49 -45.71 40.95 6.17
CA ASN A 49 -47.14 40.98 5.84
C ASN A 49 -47.47 40.99 4.33
N GLN A 50 -46.50 40.70 3.46
CA GLN A 50 -46.75 40.50 2.03
C GLN A 50 -46.68 39.02 1.68
N THR A 51 -47.75 38.48 1.07
CA THR A 51 -47.77 37.12 0.53
C THR A 51 -46.95 37.06 -0.75
N LEU A 52 -45.91 36.23 -0.74
CA LEU A 52 -44.99 36.06 -1.86
C LEU A 52 -45.19 34.73 -2.61
N CYS A 53 -45.76 33.72 -1.93
CA CYS A 53 -46.09 32.42 -2.51
C CYS A 53 -47.40 31.93 -1.89
N THR A 54 -48.40 31.67 -2.74
CA THR A 54 -49.68 31.06 -2.36
C THR A 54 -49.68 29.60 -2.77
N VAL A 55 -49.77 28.69 -1.79
CA VAL A 55 -49.76 27.25 -1.97
C VAL A 55 -51.13 26.79 -2.46
N GLU A 56 -51.16 26.08 -3.59
CA GLU A 56 -52.42 25.51 -4.13
C GLU A 56 -52.60 24.04 -3.73
N GLY A 57 -51.51 23.30 -3.58
CA GLY A 57 -51.59 21.87 -3.29
C GLY A 57 -50.24 21.17 -3.36
N ALA A 58 -50.29 19.83 -3.43
CA ALA A 58 -49.12 19.00 -3.70
C ALA A 58 -49.46 17.82 -4.61
N ILE A 59 -48.61 17.58 -5.60
CA ILE A 59 -48.65 16.36 -6.40
C ILE A 59 -47.82 15.30 -5.68
N ILE A 60 -48.44 14.17 -5.36
CA ILE A 60 -47.78 13.03 -4.75
C ILE A 60 -47.60 11.96 -5.82
N ARG A 61 -46.35 11.60 -6.07
CA ARG A 61 -45.96 10.55 -7.00
C ARG A 61 -45.35 9.37 -6.26
N ARG A 62 -45.42 8.19 -6.89
CA ARG A 62 -44.82 6.95 -6.38
C ARG A 62 -44.16 6.15 -7.49
N LYS A 63 -43.06 5.48 -7.17
CA LYS A 63 -42.43 4.45 -7.99
C LYS A 63 -42.01 3.26 -7.13
N THR A 64 -41.71 2.14 -7.79
CA THR A 64 -41.23 0.90 -7.15
C THR A 64 -39.71 0.78 -7.16
N THR A 65 -39.00 1.62 -7.92
CA THR A 65 -37.55 1.50 -8.19
C THR A 65 -36.71 2.59 -7.53
N ASP A 66 -37.18 3.83 -7.51
CA ASP A 66 -36.44 5.01 -7.05
C ASP A 66 -37.40 6.17 -6.73
N TYR A 67 -36.92 7.25 -6.12
CA TYR A 67 -37.75 8.42 -5.87
C TYR A 67 -38.14 9.12 -7.18
N PRO A 68 -39.44 9.46 -7.37
CA PRO A 68 -39.86 10.35 -8.45
C PRO A 68 -38.99 11.60 -8.54
N LYS A 69 -38.54 11.95 -9.74
CA LYS A 69 -37.66 13.10 -10.00
C LYS A 69 -38.40 14.42 -9.99
N ASP A 70 -39.63 14.41 -10.49
CA ASP A 70 -40.50 15.56 -10.62
C ASP A 70 -41.98 15.14 -10.52
N GLU A 71 -42.86 16.13 -10.57
CA GLU A 71 -44.31 15.99 -10.53
C GLU A 71 -44.89 15.16 -11.69
N PHE A 72 -44.09 14.80 -12.70
CA PHE A 72 -44.50 13.99 -13.84
C PHE A 72 -43.94 12.56 -13.80
N ASP A 73 -42.93 12.27 -12.99
CA ASP A 73 -42.27 10.96 -12.89
C ASP A 73 -43.05 9.98 -11.98
N GLY A 74 -43.33 8.77 -12.49
CA GLY A 74 -44.01 7.71 -11.75
C GLY A 74 -45.55 7.78 -11.73
N ASP A 75 -46.14 6.92 -10.90
CA ASP A 75 -47.59 6.82 -10.73
C ASP A 75 -48.13 8.03 -9.97
N LEU A 76 -49.27 8.58 -10.40
CA LEU A 76 -49.98 9.60 -9.63
C LEU A 76 -50.67 8.92 -8.45
N VAL A 77 -50.27 9.28 -7.22
CA VAL A 77 -50.92 8.79 -6.01
C VAL A 77 -52.07 9.71 -5.65
N ALA A 78 -51.80 11.02 -5.59
CA ALA A 78 -52.83 12.02 -5.32
C ALA A 78 -52.40 13.41 -5.80
N ASN A 79 -53.38 14.24 -6.15
CA ASN A 79 -53.23 15.69 -6.20
C ASN A 79 -54.03 16.28 -5.04
N ILE A 80 -53.36 16.64 -3.95
CA ILE A 80 -54.04 17.14 -2.75
C ILE A 80 -54.17 18.66 -2.80
N LYS A 81 -55.34 19.18 -2.43
CA LYS A 81 -55.63 20.63 -2.32
C LYS A 81 -55.73 21.11 -0.87
N ALA A 82 -55.67 20.18 0.09
CA ALA A 82 -55.67 20.43 1.51
C ALA A 82 -54.86 19.33 2.22
N SER A 83 -54.31 19.63 3.40
CA SER A 83 -53.63 18.65 4.25
C SER A 83 -54.55 17.49 4.58
N THR A 84 -54.08 16.26 4.43
CA THR A 84 -54.92 15.07 4.52
C THR A 84 -54.12 13.81 4.89
N VAL A 85 -54.85 12.76 5.27
CA VAL A 85 -54.34 11.41 5.45
C VAL A 85 -55.22 10.45 4.66
N PHE A 86 -54.63 9.62 3.81
CA PHE A 86 -55.38 8.71 2.94
C PHE A 86 -54.61 7.42 2.69
N ALA A 87 -55.30 6.37 2.24
CA ALA A 87 -54.69 5.11 1.85
C ALA A 87 -54.34 5.14 0.36
N ASP A 88 -53.14 4.68 0.00
CA ASP A 88 -52.75 4.43 -1.38
C ASP A 88 -53.28 3.06 -1.83
N SER A 89 -54.44 3.05 -2.49
CA SER A 89 -55.09 1.83 -2.98
C SER A 89 -54.30 1.10 -4.07
N GLY A 90 -53.33 1.76 -4.70
CA GLY A 90 -52.46 1.15 -5.71
C GLY A 90 -51.21 0.49 -5.12
N ALA A 91 -50.97 0.62 -3.82
CA ALA A 91 -49.79 0.08 -3.15
C ALA A 91 -50.16 -1.15 -2.31
N SER A 92 -49.42 -2.24 -2.51
CA SER A 92 -49.49 -3.40 -1.62
C SER A 92 -48.85 -3.06 -0.27
N PRO A 93 -49.37 -3.54 0.87
CA PRO A 93 -48.70 -3.38 2.17
C PRO A 93 -47.33 -4.07 2.25
N THR A 94 -46.97 -4.90 1.26
CA THR A 94 -45.73 -5.69 1.26
C THR A 94 -44.66 -5.23 0.27
N GLY A 95 -44.98 -4.31 -0.64
CA GLY A 95 -44.03 -3.81 -1.64
C GLY A 95 -43.17 -2.66 -1.09
N THR A 96 -41.98 -2.47 -1.67
CA THR A 96 -41.18 -1.25 -1.46
C THR A 96 -41.66 -0.18 -2.41
N TYR A 97 -41.96 1.00 -1.87
CA TYR A 97 -42.43 2.14 -2.65
C TYR A 97 -41.74 3.41 -2.23
N TYR A 98 -41.29 4.17 -3.22
CA TYR A 98 -40.64 5.47 -3.04
C TYR A 98 -41.63 6.55 -3.43
N TYR A 99 -41.97 7.41 -2.48
CA TYR A 99 -42.88 8.51 -2.64
C TYR A 99 -42.13 9.83 -2.68
N ALA A 100 -42.62 10.76 -3.48
CA ALA A 100 -42.20 12.16 -3.44
C ALA A 100 -43.44 13.06 -3.48
N ALA A 101 -43.44 14.10 -2.66
CA ALA A 101 -44.43 15.16 -2.70
C ALA A 101 -43.82 16.42 -3.34
N PHE A 102 -44.55 16.99 -4.29
CA PHE A 102 -44.20 18.21 -5.01
C PHE A 102 -45.23 19.28 -4.69
N PRO A 103 -45.10 20.02 -3.57
CA PRO A 103 -45.98 21.13 -3.28
C PRO A 103 -45.84 22.21 -4.35
N TYR A 104 -46.97 22.80 -4.75
CA TYR A 104 -47.02 23.75 -5.85
C TYR A 104 -47.91 24.96 -5.55
N THR A 105 -47.58 26.07 -6.20
CA THR A 105 -48.29 27.34 -6.10
C THR A 105 -49.49 27.41 -7.06
N THR A 106 -50.38 28.38 -6.85
CA THR A 106 -51.46 28.71 -7.81
C THR A 106 -50.98 29.10 -9.22
N GLN A 107 -49.69 29.43 -9.36
CA GLN A 107 -49.03 29.81 -10.60
C GLN A 107 -48.29 28.63 -11.27
N GLY A 108 -48.38 27.42 -10.71
CA GLY A 108 -47.75 26.22 -11.29
C GLY A 108 -46.24 26.09 -11.04
N VAL A 109 -45.69 26.74 -10.00
CA VAL A 109 -44.30 26.53 -9.54
C VAL A 109 -44.25 25.41 -8.50
N TYR A 110 -43.31 24.46 -8.65
CA TYR A 110 -43.20 23.24 -7.83
C TYR A 110 -41.92 23.20 -7.01
N ASN A 111 -42.01 22.77 -5.75
CA ASN A 111 -40.85 22.43 -4.92
C ASN A 111 -40.48 20.94 -5.12
N ARG A 112 -39.24 20.69 -5.55
CA ARG A 112 -38.70 19.34 -5.82
C ARG A 112 -37.65 18.88 -4.80
N ASN A 113 -37.65 19.48 -3.61
CA ASN A 113 -36.67 19.22 -2.56
C ASN A 113 -36.73 17.76 -2.08
N LYS A 114 -35.56 17.15 -1.89
CA LYS A 114 -35.40 15.78 -1.41
C LYS A 114 -35.97 15.57 0.00
N ALA A 115 -36.17 16.63 0.78
CA ALA A 115 -36.84 16.57 2.07
C ALA A 115 -38.30 16.07 1.98
N ASN A 116 -38.95 16.19 0.81
CA ASN A 116 -40.32 15.74 0.59
C ASN A 116 -40.39 14.31 0.04
N ARG A 117 -39.48 13.43 0.45
CA ARG A 117 -39.37 12.05 -0.06
C ARG A 117 -39.43 11.04 1.07
N VAL A 118 -40.16 9.95 0.86
CA VAL A 118 -40.32 8.87 1.85
C VAL A 118 -40.33 7.52 1.16
N VAL A 119 -39.66 6.54 1.73
CA VAL A 119 -39.73 5.13 1.31
C VAL A 119 -40.45 4.32 2.37
N VAL A 120 -41.23 3.32 1.95
CA VAL A 120 -41.90 2.38 2.84
C VAL A 120 -41.47 0.95 2.56
N ASN A 121 -41.37 0.12 3.60
CA ASN A 121 -41.00 -1.29 3.58
C ASN A 121 -39.60 -1.60 3.01
N GLU A 122 -38.72 -0.62 2.84
CA GLU A 122 -37.34 -0.90 2.44
C GLU A 122 -36.62 -1.65 3.58
N PRO A 123 -36.07 -2.86 3.37
CA PRO A 123 -35.29 -3.55 4.38
C PRO A 123 -33.98 -2.79 4.66
N GLU A 124 -33.29 -3.12 5.75
CA GLU A 124 -31.96 -2.57 6.03
C GLU A 124 -30.96 -2.87 4.90
N PRO A 125 -29.91 -2.04 4.71
CA PRO A 125 -28.85 -2.33 3.75
C PRO A 125 -28.00 -3.54 4.17
N MET A 126 -27.14 -4.00 3.25
CA MET A 126 -26.16 -5.05 3.54
C MET A 126 -25.30 -4.68 4.76
N GLN A 127 -25.06 -5.65 5.66
CA GLN A 127 -24.13 -5.44 6.77
C GLN A 127 -22.67 -5.36 6.28
N GLU A 128 -22.38 -6.06 5.18
CA GLU A 128 -21.09 -6.03 4.50
C GLU A 128 -21.31 -6.38 3.04
N PHE A 129 -20.75 -5.58 2.13
CA PHE A 129 -20.74 -5.88 0.71
C PHE A 129 -19.48 -5.32 0.06
N SER A 130 -18.55 -6.20 -0.29
CA SER A 130 -17.26 -5.81 -0.86
C SER A 130 -16.83 -6.79 -1.95
N ALA A 131 -16.07 -6.30 -2.93
CA ALA A 131 -15.50 -7.11 -3.99
C ALA A 131 -13.98 -6.91 -4.05
N LYS A 132 -13.23 -8.00 -4.24
CA LYS A 132 -11.78 -7.96 -4.45
C LYS A 132 -11.37 -8.81 -5.64
N SER A 133 -10.34 -8.35 -6.35
CA SER A 133 -9.71 -9.11 -7.43
C SER A 133 -8.82 -10.18 -6.81
N VAL A 134 -8.92 -11.41 -7.31
CA VAL A 134 -8.05 -12.51 -6.90
C VAL A 134 -7.45 -13.12 -8.15
N TYR A 135 -6.12 -12.98 -8.28
CA TYR A 135 -5.36 -13.71 -9.29
C TYR A 135 -4.84 -15.02 -8.68
N VAL A 136 -5.02 -16.10 -9.43
CA VAL A 136 -4.54 -17.44 -9.07
C VAL A 136 -3.40 -17.78 -10.01
N SER A 137 -2.17 -17.55 -9.55
CA SER A 137 -0.94 -17.75 -10.33
C SER A 137 -0.81 -19.19 -10.86
N ALA A 138 -1.24 -20.18 -10.08
CA ALA A 138 -1.15 -21.59 -10.46
C ALA A 138 -1.97 -21.97 -11.70
N SER A 139 -3.09 -21.28 -11.95
CA SER A 139 -3.96 -21.52 -13.11
C SER A 139 -3.93 -20.40 -14.14
N ASP A 140 -3.15 -19.34 -13.90
CA ASP A 140 -3.17 -18.08 -14.67
C ASP A 140 -4.60 -17.54 -14.89
N THR A 141 -5.44 -17.61 -13.86
CA THR A 141 -6.82 -17.13 -13.90
C THR A 141 -7.04 -15.97 -12.95
N VAL A 142 -7.92 -15.06 -13.33
CA VAL A 142 -8.43 -14.02 -12.43
C VAL A 142 -9.89 -14.31 -12.13
N LYS A 143 -10.27 -14.11 -10.88
CA LYS A 143 -11.64 -14.17 -10.38
C LYS A 143 -11.91 -12.97 -9.50
N VAL A 144 -13.17 -12.64 -9.28
CA VAL A 144 -13.60 -11.66 -8.28
C VAL A 144 -14.25 -12.41 -7.12
N GLU A 145 -13.81 -12.11 -5.90
CA GLU A 145 -14.45 -12.60 -4.67
C GLU A 145 -15.33 -11.50 -4.08
N ILE A 146 -16.61 -11.79 -3.90
CA ILE A 146 -17.61 -10.89 -3.33
C ILE A 146 -17.97 -11.39 -1.94
N THR A 147 -17.63 -10.62 -0.92
CA THR A 147 -18.05 -10.86 0.46
C THR A 147 -19.39 -10.18 0.67
N ALA A 148 -20.39 -10.94 1.12
CA ALA A 148 -21.74 -10.45 1.32
C ALA A 148 -22.29 -10.94 2.67
N LYS A 149 -22.74 -10.01 3.50
CA LYS A 149 -23.40 -10.27 4.78
C LYS A 149 -24.79 -9.63 4.80
N LEU A 150 -25.81 -10.47 4.90
CA LEU A 150 -27.21 -10.08 4.87
C LEU A 150 -27.61 -9.33 6.14
N PRO A 151 -28.49 -8.32 6.04
CA PRO A 151 -29.16 -7.72 7.20
C PRO A 151 -30.08 -8.72 7.91
N SER A 152 -30.50 -8.39 9.14
CA SER A 152 -31.52 -9.19 9.82
C SER A 152 -32.90 -9.01 9.16
N GLY A 153 -33.70 -10.08 9.10
CA GLY A 153 -35.09 -10.01 8.65
C GLY A 153 -35.31 -10.06 7.13
N VAL A 154 -34.24 -10.14 6.33
CA VAL A 154 -34.34 -10.40 4.88
C VAL A 154 -34.36 -11.89 4.58
N ALA A 155 -34.98 -12.26 3.46
CA ALA A 155 -34.95 -13.61 2.90
C ALA A 155 -33.70 -13.87 2.05
N GLY A 156 -33.06 -12.82 1.51
CA GLY A 156 -31.87 -12.95 0.68
C GLY A 156 -31.41 -11.62 0.09
N ALA A 157 -30.53 -11.68 -0.91
CA ALA A 157 -30.17 -10.54 -1.75
C ALA A 157 -29.95 -10.96 -3.20
N VAL A 158 -30.45 -10.15 -4.13
CA VAL A 158 -30.12 -10.26 -5.57
C VAL A 158 -28.90 -9.43 -5.85
N ILE A 159 -27.84 -10.04 -6.37
CA ILE A 159 -26.60 -9.35 -6.75
C ILE A 159 -26.57 -9.22 -8.27
N ARG A 160 -26.52 -7.97 -8.73
CA ARG A 160 -26.37 -7.60 -10.15
C ARG A 160 -24.97 -7.07 -10.42
N ARG A 161 -24.54 -7.21 -11.67
CA ARG A 161 -23.26 -6.67 -12.16
C ARG A 161 -23.40 -5.95 -13.49
N SER A 162 -22.52 -5.00 -13.76
CA SER A 162 -22.37 -4.30 -15.04
C SER A 162 -20.93 -3.81 -15.21
N THR A 163 -20.53 -3.50 -16.45
CA THR A 163 -19.22 -2.92 -16.78
C THR A 163 -19.27 -1.43 -17.09
N THR A 164 -20.48 -0.84 -17.15
CA THR A 164 -20.68 0.57 -17.52
C THR A 164 -21.07 1.49 -16.35
N GLY A 165 -21.50 0.91 -15.22
CA GLY A 165 -21.90 1.64 -14.02
C GLY A 165 -22.64 0.74 -13.04
N TYR A 166 -22.97 1.24 -11.85
CA TYR A 166 -23.70 0.47 -10.84
C TYR A 166 -25.14 0.18 -11.27
N PRO A 167 -25.58 -1.09 -11.28
CA PRO A 167 -27.00 -1.41 -11.41
C PRO A 167 -27.82 -0.70 -10.32
N THR A 168 -28.95 -0.12 -10.69
CA THR A 168 -29.82 0.66 -9.79
C THR A 168 -31.04 -0.12 -9.31
N SER A 169 -31.35 -1.27 -9.92
CA SER A 169 -32.40 -2.18 -9.49
C SER A 169 -32.01 -3.65 -9.60
N GLU A 170 -32.76 -4.49 -8.91
CA GLU A 170 -32.70 -5.96 -8.93
C GLU A 170 -33.02 -6.57 -10.29
N THR A 171 -33.36 -5.78 -11.31
CA THR A 171 -33.62 -6.19 -12.70
C THR A 171 -32.64 -5.60 -13.71
N GLU A 172 -31.79 -4.65 -13.29
CA GLU A 172 -30.80 -4.01 -14.15
C GLU A 172 -29.49 -4.81 -14.19
N GLY A 173 -28.81 -4.78 -15.34
CA GLY A 173 -27.54 -5.46 -15.54
C GLY A 173 -27.65 -6.99 -15.54
N GLU A 174 -26.50 -7.65 -15.51
CA GLU A 174 -26.44 -9.11 -15.50
C GLU A 174 -26.71 -9.64 -14.08
N LEU A 175 -27.50 -10.71 -13.98
CA LEU A 175 -27.63 -11.45 -12.72
C LEU A 175 -26.32 -12.16 -12.43
N PHE A 176 -25.62 -11.74 -11.38
CA PHE A 176 -24.48 -12.50 -10.88
C PHE A 176 -24.95 -13.64 -9.99
N LYS A 177 -25.73 -13.35 -8.94
CA LYS A 177 -26.17 -14.37 -7.99
C LYS A 177 -27.39 -13.93 -7.19
N ASN A 178 -28.21 -14.88 -6.76
CA ASN A 178 -29.17 -14.71 -5.68
C ASN A 178 -28.66 -15.48 -4.45
N ILE A 179 -28.59 -14.81 -3.30
CA ILE A 179 -28.01 -15.35 -2.06
C ILE A 179 -29.06 -15.38 -0.95
N THR A 180 -29.00 -16.40 -0.10
CA THR A 180 -29.91 -16.57 1.06
C THR A 180 -29.16 -16.73 2.38
N ALA A 181 -27.84 -16.61 2.35
CA ALA A 181 -26.97 -16.72 3.51
C ALA A 181 -25.76 -15.78 3.36
N ASN A 182 -25.03 -15.56 4.45
CA ASN A 182 -23.76 -14.87 4.41
C ASN A 182 -22.70 -15.73 3.71
N GLY A 183 -21.73 -15.10 3.05
CA GLY A 183 -20.58 -15.83 2.52
C GLY A 183 -19.71 -15.04 1.56
N THR A 184 -18.75 -15.75 0.98
CA THR A 184 -17.92 -15.26 -0.12
C THR A 184 -18.32 -15.98 -1.40
N TYR A 185 -18.64 -15.22 -2.44
CA TYR A 185 -19.09 -15.71 -3.73
C TYR A 185 -18.06 -15.37 -4.79
N THR A 186 -17.79 -16.32 -5.69
CA THR A 186 -16.78 -16.15 -6.73
C THR A 186 -17.41 -15.88 -8.08
N ASP A 187 -16.97 -14.82 -8.75
CA ASP A 187 -17.22 -14.53 -10.15
C ASP A 187 -15.98 -14.86 -10.98
N THR A 188 -16.06 -15.93 -11.77
CA THR A 188 -14.98 -16.36 -12.66
C THR A 188 -15.13 -15.82 -14.08
N ASN A 189 -16.26 -15.21 -14.43
CA ASN A 189 -16.52 -14.69 -15.76
C ASN A 189 -16.16 -13.20 -15.82
N VAL A 190 -14.88 -12.93 -15.61
CA VAL A 190 -14.32 -11.57 -15.52
C VAL A 190 -13.13 -11.41 -16.46
N THR A 191 -12.95 -10.20 -16.98
CA THR A 191 -11.82 -9.85 -17.85
C THR A 191 -10.87 -8.89 -17.16
N VAL A 192 -9.57 -9.13 -17.29
CA VAL A 192 -8.50 -8.29 -16.73
C VAL A 192 -8.61 -6.86 -17.27
N GLY A 193 -8.49 -5.87 -16.38
CA GLY A 193 -8.55 -4.45 -16.74
C GLY A 193 -9.96 -3.89 -16.94
N VAL A 194 -11.00 -4.72 -16.98
CA VAL A 194 -12.40 -4.25 -17.08
C VAL A 194 -12.94 -3.95 -15.68
N VAL A 195 -13.48 -2.76 -15.45
CA VAL A 195 -14.15 -2.43 -14.18
C VAL A 195 -15.50 -3.16 -14.12
N TYR A 196 -15.73 -3.92 -13.06
CA TYR A 196 -17.03 -4.51 -12.76
C TYR A 196 -17.66 -3.78 -11.58
N TYR A 197 -18.88 -3.29 -11.78
CA TYR A 197 -19.71 -2.65 -10.78
C TYR A 197 -20.75 -3.65 -10.28
N TYR A 198 -20.71 -3.98 -9.00
CA TYR A 198 -21.67 -4.86 -8.34
C TYR A 198 -22.63 -4.06 -7.47
N SER A 199 -23.89 -4.48 -7.44
CA SER A 199 -24.92 -3.93 -6.55
C SER A 199 -25.74 -5.06 -5.96
N ALA A 200 -25.90 -5.07 -4.64
CA ALA A 200 -26.74 -6.01 -3.93
C ALA A 200 -28.08 -5.38 -3.57
N PHE A 201 -29.15 -6.15 -3.75
CA PHE A 201 -30.51 -5.77 -3.43
C PHE A 201 -31.09 -6.76 -2.41
N PRO A 202 -30.83 -6.55 -1.10
CA PRO A 202 -31.44 -7.32 -0.02
C PRO A 202 -32.96 -7.29 -0.14
N TYR A 203 -33.62 -8.43 0.08
CA TYR A 203 -35.06 -8.52 -0.06
C TYR A 203 -35.74 -9.31 1.06
N THR A 204 -36.94 -8.89 1.45
CA THR A 204 -37.77 -9.59 2.43
C THR A 204 -38.51 -10.77 1.79
N SER A 205 -39.05 -11.69 2.60
CA SER A 205 -39.89 -12.80 2.10
C SER A 205 -41.16 -12.34 1.36
N THR A 206 -41.51 -11.06 1.47
CA THR A 206 -42.69 -10.46 0.85
C THR A 206 -42.38 -9.66 -0.42
N GLY A 207 -41.12 -9.66 -0.89
CA GLY A 207 -40.72 -9.03 -2.15
C GLY A 207 -40.36 -7.55 -2.06
N ALA A 208 -40.09 -7.03 -0.86
CA ALA A 208 -39.55 -5.68 -0.68
C ALA A 208 -38.03 -5.69 -0.82
N TYR A 209 -37.43 -4.68 -1.48
CA TYR A 209 -35.99 -4.62 -1.81
C TYR A 209 -35.33 -3.35 -1.27
N ASN A 210 -34.08 -3.44 -0.83
CA ASN A 210 -33.22 -2.29 -0.53
C ASN A 210 -32.34 -1.94 -1.72
N ARG A 211 -32.34 -0.66 -2.15
CA ARG A 211 -31.56 -0.17 -3.29
C ARG A 211 -30.54 0.91 -2.92
N SER A 212 -30.14 0.93 -1.64
CA SER A 212 -29.18 1.89 -1.11
C SER A 212 -27.84 1.81 -1.84
N GLU A 213 -27.22 2.98 -2.05
CA GLU A 213 -25.87 3.06 -2.63
C GLU A 213 -24.80 2.42 -1.71
N ALA A 214 -25.12 2.22 -0.43
CA ALA A 214 -24.28 1.49 0.50
C ALA A 214 -24.09 0.00 0.11
N ASN A 215 -24.96 -0.55 -0.74
CA ASN A 215 -24.88 -1.93 -1.21
C ASN A 215 -24.10 -2.06 -2.53
N ARG A 216 -23.18 -1.14 -2.81
CA ARG A 216 -22.44 -1.09 -4.07
C ARG A 216 -20.94 -1.29 -3.83
N THR A 217 -20.30 -2.01 -4.72
CA THR A 217 -18.83 -2.19 -4.73
C THR A 217 -18.35 -2.36 -6.16
N SER A 218 -17.16 -1.87 -6.48
CA SER A 218 -16.55 -2.05 -7.80
C SER A 218 -15.17 -2.67 -7.68
N VAL A 219 -14.74 -3.38 -8.72
CA VAL A 219 -13.42 -3.99 -8.78
C VAL A 219 -12.92 -4.03 -10.21
N THR A 220 -11.63 -3.77 -10.39
CA THR A 220 -10.91 -4.05 -11.64
C THR A 220 -10.09 -5.31 -11.44
N PRO A 221 -10.42 -6.42 -12.12
CA PRO A 221 -9.62 -7.63 -12.09
C PRO A 221 -8.21 -7.33 -12.62
N LYS A 222 -7.19 -7.69 -11.85
CA LYS A 222 -5.78 -7.45 -12.18
C LYS A 222 -5.03 -8.79 -12.20
N LYS A 223 -4.13 -8.94 -13.17
CA LYS A 223 -3.06 -9.93 -13.06
C LYS A 223 -1.96 -9.37 -12.17
N ARG A 224 -1.25 -10.28 -11.52
CA ARG A 224 0.04 -10.03 -10.88
C ARG A 224 1.01 -11.07 -11.41
N ASP A 225 2.27 -10.74 -11.47
CA ASP A 225 3.31 -11.68 -11.85
C ASP A 225 3.73 -12.57 -10.67
N TYR A 226 3.63 -12.07 -9.43
CA TYR A 226 3.84 -12.88 -8.22
C TYR A 226 3.17 -12.29 -6.98
N LEU A 227 2.86 -13.16 -6.01
CA LEU A 227 2.70 -12.82 -4.60
C LEU A 227 3.55 -13.76 -3.77
N PHE A 228 4.57 -13.22 -3.13
CA PHE A 228 5.39 -13.97 -2.20
C PHE A 228 5.24 -13.45 -0.78
N GLY A 229 5.61 -14.27 0.19
CA GLY A 229 5.61 -13.85 1.58
C GLY A 229 5.96 -14.94 2.57
N TYR A 230 5.94 -14.56 3.84
CA TYR A 230 6.10 -15.47 4.96
C TYR A 230 5.30 -14.98 6.17
N ASP A 231 5.01 -15.91 7.06
CA ASP A 231 4.48 -15.63 8.39
C ASP A 231 5.56 -15.92 9.43
N LEU A 232 5.67 -15.06 10.44
CA LEU A 232 6.64 -15.16 11.52
C LEU A 232 5.95 -15.14 12.87
N VAL A 233 5.99 -16.26 13.59
CA VAL A 233 5.43 -16.40 14.94
C VAL A 233 6.38 -15.76 15.95
N LYS A 234 5.99 -14.61 16.50
CA LYS A 234 6.92 -13.76 17.29
C LYS A 234 7.40 -14.45 18.56
N ALA A 235 6.52 -15.19 19.23
CA ALA A 235 6.81 -15.89 20.48
C ALA A 235 7.78 -17.07 20.32
N THR A 236 7.90 -17.64 19.11
CA THR A 236 8.81 -18.74 18.83
C THR A 236 10.25 -18.22 18.74
N SER A 237 11.11 -18.72 19.63
CA SER A 237 12.51 -18.31 19.70
C SER A 237 13.39 -18.95 18.62
N SER A 238 13.06 -20.13 18.10
CA SER A 238 13.85 -20.77 17.03
C SER A 238 13.78 -19.94 15.73
N PRO A 239 14.92 -19.50 15.15
CA PRO A 239 14.94 -18.68 13.94
C PRO A 239 14.31 -19.35 12.72
N THR A 240 14.50 -20.66 12.56
CA THR A 240 13.90 -21.45 11.48
C THR A 240 12.47 -21.90 11.83
N GLY A 241 12.24 -22.28 13.10
CA GLY A 241 10.93 -22.76 13.55
C GLY A 241 9.86 -21.68 13.64
N ARG A 242 10.24 -20.40 13.61
CA ARG A 242 9.31 -19.27 13.67
C ARG A 242 8.81 -18.79 12.32
N VAL A 243 9.40 -19.21 11.20
CA VAL A 243 9.07 -18.72 9.85
C VAL A 243 8.42 -19.81 9.01
N THR A 244 7.28 -19.52 8.40
CA THR A 244 6.56 -20.44 7.52
C THR A 244 6.13 -19.75 6.22
N TYR A 245 5.93 -20.55 5.17
CA TYR A 245 5.24 -20.07 3.97
C TYR A 245 3.76 -20.42 4.10
N PRO A 246 2.88 -19.41 4.17
CA PRO A 246 1.44 -19.63 4.31
C PRO A 246 0.83 -20.02 2.97
N SER A 247 -0.38 -20.59 2.99
CA SER A 247 -1.03 -21.14 1.78
C SER A 247 -1.56 -20.07 0.81
N ASP A 248 -1.61 -18.80 1.21
CA ASP A 248 -2.10 -17.68 0.40
C ASP A 248 -1.05 -17.10 -0.55
N VAL A 249 0.20 -17.55 -0.48
CA VAL A 249 1.32 -17.05 -1.31
C VAL A 249 1.80 -18.08 -2.32
N ASP A 250 2.35 -17.58 -3.44
CA ASP A 250 2.81 -18.41 -4.55
C ASP A 250 4.06 -19.24 -4.17
N ASN A 251 4.80 -18.82 -3.13
CA ASN A 251 5.95 -19.55 -2.59
C ASN A 251 5.58 -20.58 -1.48
N ALA A 252 4.30 -20.91 -1.29
CA ALA A 252 3.83 -21.85 -0.25
C ALA A 252 4.58 -23.20 -0.26
N ALA A 253 4.90 -23.69 -1.47
CA ALA A 253 5.57 -24.97 -1.68
C ALA A 253 7.08 -24.85 -1.98
N PHE A 254 7.66 -23.64 -1.89
CA PHE A 254 9.07 -23.46 -2.23
C PHE A 254 10.00 -24.13 -1.23
N THR A 255 11.07 -24.73 -1.73
CA THR A 255 12.22 -25.09 -0.90
C THR A 255 13.00 -23.81 -0.60
N PRO A 256 13.34 -23.52 0.67
CA PRO A 256 14.14 -22.34 1.01
C PRO A 256 15.53 -22.36 0.36
N ALA A 257 16.05 -21.17 0.05
CA ALA A 257 17.39 -21.00 -0.48
C ALA A 257 18.43 -21.07 0.64
N ALA A 258 19.58 -21.67 0.36
CA ALA A 258 20.70 -21.73 1.29
C ALA A 258 22.03 -21.97 0.57
N MET A 259 23.12 -21.51 1.18
CA MET A 259 24.47 -21.81 0.76
C MET A 259 24.81 -23.26 1.09
N ASN A 260 25.30 -24.01 0.11
CA ASN A 260 25.96 -25.29 0.38
C ASN A 260 27.44 -25.01 0.64
N PHE A 261 27.80 -24.82 1.90
CA PHE A 261 29.17 -24.49 2.31
C PHE A 261 30.20 -25.55 1.93
N SER A 262 29.81 -26.83 1.87
CA SER A 262 30.72 -27.93 1.48
C SER A 262 31.12 -27.85 0.00
N THR A 263 30.20 -27.40 -0.87
CA THR A 263 30.45 -27.29 -2.33
C THR A 263 30.81 -25.87 -2.77
N GLY A 264 30.65 -24.88 -1.90
CA GLY A 264 30.85 -23.47 -2.24
C GLY A 264 29.86 -22.93 -3.27
N LYS A 265 28.69 -23.57 -3.43
CA LYS A 265 27.63 -23.18 -4.36
C LYS A 265 26.35 -22.77 -3.62
N PHE A 266 25.70 -21.72 -4.11
CA PHE A 266 24.41 -21.31 -3.60
C PHE A 266 23.29 -22.16 -4.21
N ASN A 267 22.42 -22.71 -3.37
CA ASN A 267 21.22 -23.41 -3.79
C ASN A 267 20.02 -22.47 -3.67
N TYR A 268 19.42 -22.12 -4.80
CA TYR A 268 18.27 -21.22 -4.84
C TYR A 268 16.97 -21.89 -4.35
N GLY A 269 16.89 -23.22 -4.28
CA GLY A 269 15.64 -23.90 -3.97
C GLY A 269 14.54 -23.52 -4.96
N GLY A 270 13.39 -23.05 -4.47
CA GLY A 270 12.30 -22.53 -5.30
C GLY A 270 12.54 -21.13 -5.90
N TRP A 271 13.64 -20.45 -5.54
CA TRP A 271 13.89 -19.05 -5.85
C TRP A 271 14.84 -18.83 -7.04
N ALA A 272 14.96 -19.81 -7.94
CA ALA A 272 15.88 -19.77 -9.08
C ALA A 272 15.37 -18.86 -10.21
N PHE A 273 15.19 -17.57 -9.89
CA PHE A 273 14.79 -16.53 -10.84
C PHE A 273 16.01 -15.86 -11.47
N ASP A 274 15.91 -15.52 -12.74
CA ASP A 274 16.98 -14.78 -13.41
C ASP A 274 17.05 -13.33 -12.90
N PRO A 275 18.22 -12.66 -12.95
CA PRO A 275 18.33 -11.26 -12.58
C PRO A 275 17.34 -10.42 -13.37
N GLY A 276 16.46 -9.72 -12.66
CA GLY A 276 15.42 -8.90 -13.27
C GLY A 276 14.04 -9.51 -13.37
N GLU A 277 13.88 -10.77 -12.98
CA GLU A 277 12.59 -11.41 -12.84
C GLU A 277 12.04 -11.24 -11.42
N LYS A 278 10.73 -11.09 -11.30
CA LYS A 278 10.03 -10.92 -10.01
C LYS A 278 10.63 -9.77 -9.20
N PHE A 279 11.18 -10.07 -8.02
CA PHE A 279 11.86 -9.12 -7.14
C PHE A 279 13.40 -9.13 -7.29
N MET A 280 13.98 -10.00 -8.13
CA MET A 280 15.44 -10.11 -8.24
C MET A 280 16.03 -8.89 -8.94
N PRO A 281 17.03 -8.21 -8.34
CA PRO A 281 17.66 -7.07 -8.97
C PRO A 281 18.62 -7.46 -10.10
N ARG A 282 18.96 -6.48 -10.93
CA ARG A 282 19.93 -6.61 -12.03
C ARG A 282 21.20 -5.80 -11.72
N PRO A 283 22.41 -6.38 -11.81
CA PRO A 283 23.63 -5.62 -11.60
C PRO A 283 23.92 -4.75 -12.83
N CYS A 284 24.24 -3.48 -12.64
CA CYS A 284 24.44 -2.52 -13.72
C CYS A 284 25.52 -1.47 -13.41
N MET A 285 26.02 -0.82 -14.47
CA MET A 285 26.70 0.46 -14.35
C MET A 285 25.68 1.58 -14.58
N LEU A 286 25.40 2.37 -13.55
CA LEU A 286 24.45 3.48 -13.56
C LEU A 286 25.20 4.81 -13.73
N THR A 287 24.87 5.60 -14.74
CA THR A 287 25.44 6.95 -14.90
C THR A 287 24.98 7.90 -13.78
N TYR A 288 25.70 9.00 -13.56
CA TYR A 288 25.29 10.04 -12.59
C TYR A 288 23.88 10.60 -12.83
N ALA A 289 23.39 10.54 -14.06
CA ALA A 289 22.04 10.96 -14.44
C ALA A 289 20.95 9.94 -14.08
N GLY A 290 21.29 8.80 -13.44
CA GLY A 290 20.32 7.77 -13.10
C GLY A 290 19.89 6.90 -14.29
N VAL A 291 20.69 6.87 -15.37
CA VAL A 291 20.44 6.05 -16.56
C VAL A 291 21.43 4.89 -16.62
N VAL A 292 20.94 3.67 -16.85
CA VAL A 292 21.78 2.48 -17.00
C VAL A 292 22.61 2.57 -18.29
N ASP A 293 23.94 2.49 -18.15
CA ASP A 293 24.88 2.44 -19.29
C ASP A 293 24.97 1.01 -19.86
N HIS A 294 25.10 0.01 -18.98
CA HIS A 294 25.04 -1.40 -19.33
C HIS A 294 24.79 -2.28 -18.10
N TYR A 295 24.24 -3.46 -18.34
CA TYR A 295 24.13 -4.52 -17.33
C TYR A 295 25.42 -5.33 -17.23
N LEU A 296 25.72 -5.76 -16.01
CA LEU A 296 26.86 -6.60 -15.66
C LEU A 296 26.48 -8.07 -15.79
N ASN A 297 27.47 -8.95 -16.04
CA ASN A 297 27.24 -10.38 -15.97
C ASN A 297 26.98 -10.77 -14.50
N PRO A 298 25.86 -11.42 -14.15
CA PRO A 298 25.51 -11.73 -12.76
C PRO A 298 26.49 -12.67 -12.04
N ASN A 299 27.34 -13.37 -12.79
CA ASN A 299 28.35 -14.29 -12.28
C ASN A 299 29.78 -13.73 -12.34
N ASP A 300 30.00 -12.62 -13.05
CA ASP A 300 31.30 -11.94 -13.12
C ASP A 300 31.14 -10.45 -13.41
N TYR A 301 31.21 -9.62 -12.37
CA TYR A 301 31.02 -8.16 -12.50
C TYR A 301 32.13 -7.46 -13.27
N THR A 302 33.26 -8.11 -13.53
CA THR A 302 34.29 -7.57 -14.45
C THR A 302 33.84 -7.60 -15.91
N LYS A 303 32.70 -8.25 -16.20
CA LYS A 303 32.13 -8.41 -17.53
C LYS A 303 30.73 -7.79 -17.64
N LYS A 304 30.37 -7.37 -18.84
CA LYS A 304 29.00 -7.10 -19.24
C LYS A 304 28.27 -8.42 -19.50
N VAL A 305 26.95 -8.38 -19.62
CA VAL A 305 26.13 -9.57 -19.95
C VAL A 305 26.63 -10.31 -21.20
N ASN A 306 27.12 -9.58 -22.21
CA ASN A 306 27.68 -10.17 -23.45
C ASN A 306 29.13 -10.70 -23.32
N GLY A 307 29.72 -10.71 -22.13
CA GLY A 307 31.08 -11.21 -21.87
C GLY A 307 32.22 -10.23 -22.15
N THR A 308 31.96 -9.03 -22.67
CA THR A 308 32.99 -7.98 -22.82
C THR A 308 33.33 -7.33 -21.47
N THR A 309 34.48 -6.66 -21.35
CA THR A 309 34.90 -6.00 -20.10
C THR A 309 33.91 -4.90 -19.67
N SER A 310 33.55 -4.88 -18.38
CA SER A 310 32.70 -3.85 -17.78
C SER A 310 33.52 -2.65 -17.28
N LYS A 311 32.84 -1.65 -16.72
CA LYS A 311 33.47 -0.44 -16.15
C LYS A 311 33.56 -0.46 -14.61
N VAL A 312 33.39 -1.62 -13.96
CA VAL A 312 33.27 -1.69 -12.48
C VAL A 312 34.53 -1.25 -11.73
N THR A 313 35.70 -1.23 -12.37
CA THR A 313 36.98 -0.73 -11.80
C THR A 313 37.40 0.64 -12.35
N ASP A 314 36.65 1.19 -13.31
CA ASP A 314 37.01 2.42 -14.02
C ASP A 314 36.59 3.67 -13.21
N THR A 315 37.53 4.24 -12.47
CA THR A 315 37.31 5.43 -11.64
C THR A 315 36.95 6.68 -12.45
N SER A 316 37.28 6.70 -13.75
CA SER A 316 36.95 7.79 -14.69
C SER A 316 35.54 7.70 -15.25
N PHE A 317 34.86 6.55 -15.12
CA PHE A 317 33.47 6.39 -15.53
C PHE A 317 32.56 7.38 -14.79
N GLY A 318 31.66 8.06 -15.52
CA GLY A 318 30.71 9.02 -14.97
C GLY A 318 29.50 8.38 -14.27
N GLY A 319 29.72 7.45 -13.34
CA GLY A 319 28.64 6.68 -12.71
C GLY A 319 29.09 5.67 -11.66
N ASN A 320 28.24 4.73 -11.27
CA ASN A 320 28.49 3.79 -10.18
C ASN A 320 28.03 2.36 -10.54
N ALA A 321 28.65 1.35 -9.93
CA ALA A 321 28.19 -0.03 -10.02
C ALA A 321 27.04 -0.26 -9.01
N MET A 322 25.83 -0.53 -9.50
CA MET A 322 24.60 -0.55 -8.70
C MET A 322 23.77 -1.80 -8.99
N MET A 323 22.90 -2.16 -8.05
CA MET A 323 21.82 -3.13 -8.24
C MET A 323 20.55 -2.38 -8.60
N GLU A 324 20.04 -2.58 -9.81
CA GLU A 324 18.72 -2.09 -10.23
C GLU A 324 17.64 -3.00 -9.70
N TRP A 325 16.78 -2.47 -8.82
CA TRP A 325 15.64 -3.19 -8.27
C TRP A 325 14.37 -2.81 -9.02
N PRO A 326 13.44 -3.76 -9.23
CA PRO A 326 12.12 -3.44 -9.75
C PRO A 326 11.26 -2.74 -8.69
N LYS A 327 10.09 -2.25 -9.10
CA LYS A 327 9.05 -1.81 -8.19
C LYS A 327 8.48 -3.00 -7.42
N ILE A 328 8.58 -2.94 -6.10
CA ILE A 328 8.12 -4.01 -5.21
C ILE A 328 7.12 -3.42 -4.23
N TYR A 329 5.86 -3.80 -4.38
CA TYR A 329 4.84 -3.51 -3.39
C TYR A 329 4.94 -4.48 -2.23
N THR A 330 4.70 -3.98 -1.04
CA THR A 330 4.78 -4.74 0.20
C THR A 330 3.60 -4.43 1.10
N LYS A 331 3.16 -5.43 1.85
CA LYS A 331 2.23 -5.28 2.97
C LYS A 331 2.77 -6.01 4.17
N ARG A 332 2.77 -5.32 5.31
CA ARG A 332 3.27 -5.82 6.59
C ARG A 332 2.27 -5.52 7.68
N TRP A 333 1.93 -6.52 8.46
CA TRP A 333 1.02 -6.34 9.58
C TRP A 333 1.28 -7.39 10.65
N GLU A 334 0.68 -7.16 11.81
CA GLU A 334 0.67 -8.11 12.90
C GLU A 334 -0.76 -8.49 13.22
N SER A 335 -1.02 -9.80 13.36
CA SER A 335 -2.28 -10.30 13.90
C SER A 335 -2.02 -11.57 14.71
N ASN A 336 -2.67 -11.70 15.87
CA ASN A 336 -2.56 -12.88 16.73
C ASN A 336 -1.11 -13.29 17.08
N GLY A 337 -0.21 -12.32 17.30
CA GLY A 337 1.20 -12.59 17.62
C GLY A 337 2.06 -13.06 16.44
N VAL A 338 1.53 -12.99 15.22
CA VAL A 338 2.22 -13.33 13.97
C VAL A 338 2.51 -12.05 13.19
N TYR A 339 3.76 -11.88 12.78
CA TYR A 339 4.15 -10.88 11.78
C TYR A 339 3.94 -11.48 10.39
N HIS A 340 3.25 -10.76 9.53
CA HIS A 340 3.01 -11.16 8.16
C HIS A 340 3.78 -10.23 7.23
N PHE A 341 4.52 -10.81 6.29
CA PHE A 341 5.11 -10.09 5.17
C PHE A 341 4.56 -10.64 3.86
N ARG A 342 4.14 -9.74 2.98
CA ARG A 342 3.76 -10.05 1.61
C ARG A 342 4.42 -9.06 0.66
N CYS A 343 4.87 -9.53 -0.50
CA CYS A 343 5.37 -8.70 -1.59
C CYS A 343 4.83 -9.14 -2.96
N SER A 344 4.68 -8.19 -3.87
CA SER A 344 4.12 -8.38 -5.20
C SER A 344 4.59 -7.28 -6.15
N ASP A 345 4.49 -7.52 -7.46
CA ASP A 345 4.66 -6.54 -8.52
C ASP A 345 3.51 -5.52 -8.59
N THR A 346 2.36 -5.84 -7.99
CA THR A 346 1.19 -4.95 -7.93
C THR A 346 0.60 -4.88 -6.51
N PRO A 347 0.00 -3.75 -6.10
CA PRO A 347 -0.70 -3.68 -4.82
C PRO A 347 -2.00 -4.48 -4.91
N GLN A 348 -2.29 -5.27 -3.87
CA GLN A 348 -3.51 -6.10 -3.84
C GLN A 348 -4.72 -5.34 -3.27
N ASP A 349 -4.46 -4.32 -2.46
CA ASP A 349 -5.43 -3.38 -1.90
C ASP A 349 -4.71 -2.04 -1.58
N ASP A 350 -5.44 -1.06 -1.03
CA ASP A 350 -4.95 0.30 -0.74
C ASP A 350 -3.97 0.39 0.45
N THR A 351 -3.80 -0.70 1.21
CA THR A 351 -2.86 -0.76 2.34
C THR A 351 -1.46 -1.24 1.95
N TRP A 352 -1.26 -1.58 0.67
CA TRP A 352 0.05 -1.94 0.12
C TRP A 352 0.83 -0.69 -0.29
N ASP A 353 2.15 -0.70 -0.07
CA ASP A 353 3.02 0.38 -0.50
C ASP A 353 4.37 -0.12 -1.02
N CYS A 354 5.05 0.72 -1.80
CA CYS A 354 6.35 0.46 -2.41
C CYS A 354 7.40 1.45 -1.89
N TRP A 355 7.66 1.42 -0.57
CA TRP A 355 8.52 2.40 0.14
C TRP A 355 9.90 2.65 -0.49
N CYS A 356 10.47 1.66 -1.19
CA CYS A 356 11.76 1.79 -1.86
C CYS A 356 11.67 2.59 -3.17
N ASN A 357 10.49 2.69 -3.76
CA ASN A 357 10.19 3.17 -5.11
C ASN A 357 9.52 4.55 -5.14
N TYR A 358 9.92 5.46 -4.26
CA TYR A 358 9.55 6.87 -4.36
C TYR A 358 10.78 7.73 -4.66
N ASP A 359 10.62 8.63 -5.64
CA ASP A 359 11.59 9.69 -5.87
C ASP A 359 11.52 10.78 -4.79
N ARG A 360 12.38 11.79 -4.91
CA ARG A 360 12.42 12.93 -3.98
C ARG A 360 11.21 13.88 -4.08
N ASN A 361 10.36 13.70 -5.09
CA ASN A 361 9.15 14.49 -5.33
C ASN A 361 7.86 13.73 -4.97
N ASN A 362 7.98 12.60 -4.27
CA ASN A 362 6.87 11.70 -3.89
C ASN A 362 6.20 10.96 -5.07
N ASN A 363 6.84 10.91 -6.24
CA ASN A 363 6.33 10.10 -7.34
C ASN A 363 6.84 8.67 -7.23
N GLN A 364 5.99 7.71 -7.57
CA GLN A 364 6.42 6.33 -7.70
C GLN A 364 7.33 6.16 -8.92
N ILE A 365 8.39 5.38 -8.76
CA ILE A 365 9.39 5.08 -9.80
C ILE A 365 9.52 3.60 -10.04
N ASP A 366 9.80 3.21 -11.29
CA ASP A 366 9.87 1.80 -11.67
C ASP A 366 11.10 1.09 -11.12
N HIS A 367 12.17 1.86 -10.86
CA HIS A 367 13.44 1.32 -10.37
C HIS A 367 14.05 2.17 -9.27
N PHE A 368 14.66 1.50 -8.29
CA PHE A 368 15.59 2.11 -7.33
C PHE A 368 16.91 1.35 -7.34
N TYR A 369 17.98 1.99 -6.87
CA TYR A 369 19.34 1.47 -7.04
C TYR A 369 20.07 1.40 -5.70
N THR A 370 20.43 0.18 -5.29
CA THR A 370 21.29 -0.06 -4.13
C THR A 370 22.73 -0.31 -4.59
N PRO A 371 23.75 -0.14 -3.73
CA PRO A 371 25.12 -0.21 -4.17
C PRO A 371 25.59 -1.66 -4.29
N ILE A 372 26.40 -1.97 -5.30
CA ILE A 372 27.11 -3.26 -5.35
C ILE A 372 28.18 -3.31 -4.25
N TYR A 373 28.90 -2.21 -4.04
CA TYR A 373 30.06 -2.16 -3.15
C TYR A 373 29.87 -1.21 -1.98
N PHE A 374 30.66 -1.40 -0.93
CA PHE A 374 30.85 -0.36 0.07
C PHE A 374 31.45 0.90 -0.58
N GLY A 375 31.11 2.08 -0.05
CA GLY A 375 31.50 3.35 -0.66
C GLY A 375 33.02 3.57 -0.62
N SER A 376 33.57 4.05 -1.73
CA SER A 376 34.96 4.51 -1.87
C SER A 376 34.97 6.00 -2.21
N LEU A 377 35.94 6.76 -1.68
CA LEU A 377 36.06 8.18 -2.01
C LEU A 377 36.93 8.36 -3.26
N VAL A 378 36.33 8.82 -4.35
CA VAL A 378 37.02 9.04 -5.63
C VAL A 378 36.70 10.45 -6.11
N SER A 379 37.72 11.30 -6.19
CA SER A 379 37.59 12.70 -6.66
C SER A 379 36.47 13.48 -5.96
N GLY A 380 36.39 13.36 -4.63
CA GLY A 380 35.40 14.05 -3.80
C GLY A 380 33.97 13.46 -3.85
N LYS A 381 33.77 12.31 -4.51
CA LYS A 381 32.48 11.62 -4.59
C LYS A 381 32.56 10.28 -3.88
N LEU A 382 31.51 9.94 -3.13
CA LEU A 382 31.32 8.58 -2.63
C LEU A 382 30.92 7.72 -3.84
N ARG A 383 31.61 6.64 -4.12
CA ARG A 383 31.41 5.81 -5.32
C ARG A 383 31.26 4.35 -4.93
N SER A 384 30.34 3.65 -5.60
CA SER A 384 30.28 2.19 -5.58
C SER A 384 31.12 1.68 -6.74
N ILE A 385 32.37 1.29 -6.44
CA ILE A 385 33.36 0.91 -7.45
C ILE A 385 34.29 -0.18 -6.90
N SER A 386 34.70 -1.09 -7.77
CA SER A 386 35.53 -2.24 -7.44
C SER A 386 37.02 -1.85 -7.36
N GLY A 387 37.75 -2.45 -6.41
CA GLY A 387 39.20 -2.32 -6.27
C GLY A 387 39.69 -1.02 -5.61
N ALA A 388 38.80 -0.05 -5.35
CA ALA A 388 39.15 1.18 -4.63
C ALA A 388 39.18 0.98 -3.11
N ALA A 389 39.77 1.93 -2.37
CA ALA A 389 39.82 1.86 -0.91
C ALA A 389 38.47 2.27 -0.28
N ASN A 390 38.06 1.55 0.77
CA ASN A 390 36.86 1.87 1.54
C ASN A 390 36.94 3.31 2.11
N SER A 391 35.85 4.07 2.00
CA SER A 391 35.70 5.38 2.62
C SER A 391 35.23 5.23 4.07
N VAL A 392 36.19 5.26 4.99
CA VAL A 392 35.98 5.18 6.46
C VAL A 392 36.64 6.38 7.14
N ASN A 393 36.53 6.50 8.47
CA ASN A 393 36.99 7.68 9.21
C ASN A 393 36.30 8.97 8.76
N THR A 394 35.03 8.88 8.37
CA THR A 394 34.21 9.99 7.89
C THR A 394 33.01 10.22 8.80
N THR A 395 32.59 11.49 8.89
CA THR A 395 31.33 11.85 9.56
C THR A 395 30.16 11.63 8.62
N ALA A 396 28.95 11.51 9.18
CA ALA A 396 27.74 11.41 8.37
C ALA A 396 27.57 12.60 7.42
N ALA A 397 27.92 13.81 7.87
CA ALA A 397 27.82 15.02 7.05
C ALA A 397 28.69 14.94 5.79
N ASN A 398 29.93 14.46 5.93
CA ASN A 398 30.85 14.28 4.80
C ASN A 398 30.36 13.16 3.88
N GLU A 399 29.93 12.01 4.43
CA GLU A 399 29.38 10.90 3.65
C GLU A 399 28.19 11.33 2.79
N ILE A 400 27.25 12.09 3.37
CA ILE A 400 26.09 12.65 2.66
C ILE A 400 26.53 13.63 1.58
N ALA A 401 27.46 14.54 1.88
CA ALA A 401 27.97 15.50 0.91
C ALA A 401 28.64 14.81 -0.29
N TYR A 402 29.48 13.79 -0.03
CA TYR A 402 30.14 12.99 -1.05
C TYR A 402 29.16 12.17 -1.88
N ALA A 403 28.08 11.66 -1.26
CA ALA A 403 27.02 10.98 -1.99
C ALA A 403 26.29 11.96 -2.93
N LYS A 404 25.83 13.10 -2.42
CA LYS A 404 25.14 14.15 -3.18
C LYS A 404 26.00 14.76 -4.29
N ALA A 405 27.33 14.72 -4.16
CA ALA A 405 28.25 15.14 -5.23
C ALA A 405 28.16 14.26 -6.50
N ASN A 406 27.50 13.09 -6.45
CA ASN A 406 27.18 12.30 -7.64
C ASN A 406 26.00 12.89 -8.44
N GLY A 407 25.14 13.69 -7.82
CA GLY A 407 23.97 14.30 -8.45
C GLY A 407 22.78 14.39 -7.49
N ASN A 408 21.73 15.09 -7.92
CA ASN A 408 20.59 15.42 -7.07
C ASN A 408 19.80 14.22 -6.59
N ASP A 409 19.85 13.07 -7.27
CA ASP A 409 19.06 11.88 -6.95
C ASP A 409 19.84 10.83 -6.13
N TRP A 410 21.09 11.16 -5.79
CA TRP A 410 22.00 10.32 -5.02
C TRP A 410 21.98 10.67 -3.54
N TYR A 411 22.04 9.63 -2.71
CA TYR A 411 22.18 9.75 -1.25
C TYR A 411 23.04 8.60 -0.72
N THR A 412 23.29 8.54 0.59
CA THR A 412 23.74 7.30 1.22
C THR A 412 22.60 6.26 1.22
N GLU A 413 22.90 4.99 1.49
CA GLU A 413 21.88 3.95 1.72
C GLU A 413 20.82 4.40 2.73
N VAL A 414 19.57 3.96 2.52
CA VAL A 414 18.38 4.41 3.27
C VAL A 414 17.69 3.24 3.97
N LEU A 415 16.94 3.55 5.04
CA LEU A 415 16.27 2.56 5.89
C LEU A 415 15.26 1.69 5.10
N ALA A 416 14.48 2.28 4.18
CA ALA A 416 13.48 1.54 3.41
C ALA A 416 14.08 0.34 2.67
N ASP A 417 15.20 0.56 1.98
CA ASP A 417 15.89 -0.47 1.19
C ASP A 417 16.44 -1.57 2.13
N ARG A 418 16.94 -1.20 3.32
CA ARG A 418 17.41 -2.17 4.33
C ARG A 418 16.29 -3.05 4.87
N LEU A 419 15.12 -2.48 5.14
CA LEU A 419 13.96 -3.21 5.65
C LEU A 419 13.42 -4.19 4.60
N LEU A 420 13.36 -3.77 3.33
CA LEU A 420 13.01 -4.67 2.23
C LEU A 420 14.01 -5.82 2.11
N LEU A 421 15.31 -5.54 2.16
CA LEU A 421 16.35 -6.58 2.13
C LEU A 421 16.18 -7.60 3.27
N GLN A 422 15.90 -7.14 4.49
CA GLN A 422 15.64 -8.02 5.62
C GLN A 422 14.48 -8.97 5.36
N ASP A 423 13.32 -8.44 4.91
CA ASP A 423 12.16 -9.28 4.64
C ASP A 423 12.43 -10.28 3.51
N LEU A 424 13.06 -9.85 2.41
CA LEU A 424 13.35 -10.73 1.28
C LEU A 424 14.36 -11.84 1.64
N LEU A 425 15.36 -11.54 2.47
CA LEU A 425 16.32 -12.55 2.95
C LEU A 425 15.63 -13.59 3.84
N VAL A 426 14.78 -13.16 4.78
CA VAL A 426 14.02 -14.08 5.64
C VAL A 426 13.06 -14.93 4.82
N MET A 427 12.38 -14.30 3.86
CA MET A 427 11.49 -14.99 2.95
C MET A 427 12.24 -16.05 2.15
N MET A 428 13.41 -15.75 1.59
CA MET A 428 14.17 -16.72 0.80
C MET A 428 14.72 -17.87 1.66
N ALA A 429 15.24 -17.56 2.84
CA ALA A 429 15.86 -18.53 3.75
C ALA A 429 14.85 -19.33 4.58
N ARG A 430 13.60 -18.87 4.67
CA ARG A 430 12.60 -19.32 5.67
C ARG A 430 13.21 -19.38 7.08
N SER A 431 13.99 -18.36 7.42
CA SER A 431 14.72 -18.26 8.68
C SER A 431 15.08 -16.82 8.97
N THR A 432 15.03 -16.41 10.23
CA THR A 432 15.62 -15.13 10.65
C THR A 432 17.14 -15.20 10.84
N GLU A 433 17.73 -16.39 10.94
CA GLU A 433 19.19 -16.58 11.00
C GLU A 433 19.77 -16.59 9.58
N CYS A 434 19.96 -15.40 9.01
CA CYS A 434 20.42 -15.26 7.62
C CYS A 434 21.90 -15.65 7.44
N GLN A 435 22.71 -15.59 8.49
CA GLN A 435 24.12 -15.93 8.44
C GLN A 435 24.35 -17.41 8.07
N THR A 436 23.56 -18.34 8.61
CA THR A 436 23.65 -19.76 8.26
C THR A 436 23.05 -20.07 6.89
N ALA A 437 22.11 -19.26 6.41
CA ALA A 437 21.52 -19.42 5.08
C ALA A 437 22.41 -18.87 3.96
N PHE A 438 23.04 -17.71 4.13
CA PHE A 438 23.74 -17.00 3.05
C PHE A 438 25.26 -16.90 3.25
N GLY A 439 25.75 -17.05 4.49
CA GLY A 439 27.15 -16.93 4.86
C GLY A 439 27.38 -15.95 6.02
N TYR A 440 28.43 -16.19 6.79
CA TYR A 440 28.73 -15.39 7.99
C TYR A 440 29.24 -13.98 7.66
N GLY A 441 29.86 -13.84 6.49
CA GLY A 441 30.59 -12.64 6.13
C GLY A 441 31.86 -12.48 6.97
N ARG A 442 32.56 -11.38 6.73
CA ARG A 442 33.84 -11.11 7.40
C ARG A 442 33.53 -10.55 8.77
N CYS A 443 33.67 -11.34 9.83
CA CYS A 443 33.28 -10.95 11.18
C CYS A 443 34.22 -11.42 12.28
N ASN A 444 35.19 -12.27 11.96
CA ASN A 444 36.26 -12.69 12.86
C ASN A 444 37.63 -12.41 12.22
N SER A 445 38.01 -11.13 12.14
CA SER A 445 39.22 -10.64 11.50
C SER A 445 39.73 -9.37 12.20
N SER A 446 40.87 -8.82 11.76
CA SER A 446 41.47 -7.60 12.32
C SER A 446 41.43 -6.37 11.40
N ASN A 447 40.91 -6.54 10.19
CA ASN A 447 40.88 -5.52 9.14
C ASN A 447 39.72 -5.74 8.16
N SER A 448 39.34 -4.71 7.42
CA SER A 448 38.38 -4.81 6.31
C SER A 448 39.00 -5.41 5.04
N ILE A 449 38.17 -5.99 4.17
CA ILE A 449 38.48 -6.27 2.76
C ILE A 449 38.00 -5.14 1.86
N ALA A 450 38.68 -4.98 0.71
CA ALA A 450 38.33 -3.98 -0.29
C ALA A 450 37.09 -4.40 -1.11
N PRO A 451 36.33 -3.44 -1.68
CA PRO A 451 35.35 -3.67 -2.71
C PRO A 451 35.86 -4.53 -3.86
N GLY A 452 35.06 -5.50 -4.31
CA GLY A 452 35.33 -6.29 -5.52
C GLY A 452 35.89 -7.68 -5.30
N THR A 453 36.10 -8.09 -4.04
CA THR A 453 36.62 -9.44 -3.73
C THR A 453 35.71 -10.58 -4.20
N MET A 454 34.44 -10.28 -4.50
CA MET A 454 33.43 -11.23 -4.96
C MET A 454 32.87 -10.88 -6.34
N ASN A 455 33.66 -10.16 -7.18
CA ASN A 455 33.27 -9.87 -8.57
C ASN A 455 32.95 -11.13 -9.35
N SER A 456 33.77 -12.17 -9.23
CA SER A 456 33.64 -13.47 -9.91
C SER A 456 32.68 -14.44 -9.22
N LYS A 457 31.86 -13.95 -8.29
CA LYS A 457 30.83 -14.73 -7.60
C LYS A 457 29.46 -14.33 -8.12
N GLY A 458 28.53 -15.29 -8.13
CA GLY A 458 27.13 -15.08 -8.46
C GLY A 458 26.43 -14.06 -7.54
N MET A 459 25.16 -13.80 -7.80
CA MET A 459 24.32 -12.86 -7.03
C MET A 459 24.22 -13.23 -5.54
N PHE A 460 24.39 -14.51 -5.21
CA PHE A 460 24.46 -15.01 -3.84
C PHE A 460 25.71 -15.87 -3.67
N TRP A 461 26.48 -15.59 -2.63
CA TRP A 461 27.65 -16.36 -2.25
C TRP A 461 28.08 -16.03 -0.83
N GLY A 462 28.57 -17.02 -0.08
CA GLY A 462 29.20 -16.79 1.22
C GLY A 462 29.95 -18.01 1.73
N SER A 463 30.67 -17.82 2.83
CA SER A 463 31.41 -18.87 3.53
C SER A 463 30.91 -19.00 4.99
N ASN A 464 31.37 -20.05 5.66
CA ASN A 464 31.24 -20.24 7.10
C ASN A 464 32.58 -20.03 7.84
N ASP A 465 33.59 -19.47 7.17
CA ASP A 465 34.96 -19.26 7.70
C ASP A 465 35.12 -17.98 8.55
N LYS A 466 34.07 -17.15 8.61
CA LYS A 466 34.03 -15.84 9.31
C LYS A 466 35.07 -14.80 8.83
N THR A 467 35.80 -15.07 7.75
CA THR A 467 36.89 -14.22 7.25
C THR A 467 36.66 -13.78 5.81
N SER A 468 35.99 -14.58 4.98
CA SER A 468 35.55 -14.17 3.66
C SER A 468 34.35 -13.22 3.73
N GLY A 469 34.13 -12.44 2.67
CA GLY A 469 32.92 -11.60 2.55
C GLY A 469 31.65 -12.41 2.31
N VAL A 470 30.53 -11.70 2.20
CA VAL A 470 29.23 -12.28 1.83
C VAL A 470 28.59 -11.44 0.73
N LYS A 471 27.91 -12.09 -0.21
CA LYS A 471 27.20 -11.45 -1.31
C LYS A 471 25.75 -11.92 -1.30
N VAL A 472 24.82 -10.97 -1.26
CA VAL A 472 23.39 -11.24 -1.37
C VAL A 472 22.76 -10.25 -2.32
N PHE A 473 21.82 -10.70 -3.16
CA PHE A 473 21.19 -9.85 -4.17
C PHE A 473 22.22 -9.07 -5.02
N GLY A 474 23.40 -9.63 -5.24
CA GLY A 474 24.50 -8.99 -5.96
C GLY A 474 25.31 -7.96 -5.17
N MET A 475 24.86 -7.58 -3.98
CA MET A 475 25.53 -6.61 -3.11
C MET A 475 26.62 -7.29 -2.26
N GLU A 476 27.82 -6.73 -2.25
CA GLU A 476 28.92 -7.19 -1.40
C GLU A 476 28.81 -6.62 0.03
N ASN A 477 29.02 -7.49 1.01
CA ASN A 477 29.18 -7.15 2.42
C ASN A 477 28.03 -6.28 2.95
N VAL A 478 26.79 -6.73 2.74
CA VAL A 478 25.59 -6.13 3.34
C VAL A 478 25.62 -6.26 4.87
N TRP A 479 26.32 -7.27 5.36
CA TRP A 479 26.74 -7.43 6.74
C TRP A 479 28.19 -7.92 6.84
N GLY A 480 28.76 -7.77 8.03
CA GLY A 480 30.17 -7.95 8.26
C GLY A 480 31.03 -6.95 7.47
N ASN A 481 32.34 -7.12 7.54
CA ASN A 481 33.35 -6.23 6.99
C ASN A 481 33.32 -4.83 7.63
N LEU A 482 32.35 -3.99 7.28
CA LEU A 482 32.27 -2.59 7.71
C LEU A 482 30.84 -2.23 8.12
N TRP A 483 30.71 -1.45 9.19
CA TRP A 483 29.44 -0.82 9.52
C TRP A 483 28.99 0.12 8.41
N ARG A 484 27.72 0.02 8.02
CA ARG A 484 27.11 0.85 6.98
C ARG A 484 26.16 1.84 7.62
N ARG A 485 26.42 3.14 7.49
CA ARG A 485 25.53 4.18 7.99
C ARG A 485 24.30 4.25 7.10
N THR A 486 23.12 4.27 7.71
CA THR A 486 21.85 4.16 6.98
C THR A 486 20.97 5.36 7.29
N ALA A 487 20.66 6.13 6.25
CA ALA A 487 19.81 7.30 6.30
C ALA A 487 18.37 6.97 6.68
N GLY A 488 17.74 7.92 7.38
CA GLY A 488 16.35 7.77 7.78
C GLY A 488 16.13 6.96 9.05
N TRP A 489 17.18 6.62 9.81
CA TRP A 489 17.04 5.91 11.08
C TRP A 489 17.86 6.57 12.20
N ILE A 490 17.15 7.15 13.17
CA ILE A 490 17.72 7.88 14.31
C ILE A 490 17.19 7.28 15.61
N ASN A 491 18.05 7.13 16.62
CA ASN A 491 17.62 6.92 18.01
C ASN A 491 17.94 8.19 18.80
N ALA A 492 16.92 9.00 19.09
CA ALA A 492 17.06 10.26 19.81
C ALA A 492 16.56 10.10 21.24
N ASN A 493 17.48 10.02 22.20
CA ASN A 493 17.19 9.87 23.63
C ASN A 493 16.26 8.67 23.92
N GLY A 494 16.52 7.51 23.30
CA GLY A 494 15.69 6.31 23.41
C GLY A 494 14.38 6.36 22.62
N THR A 495 14.18 7.38 21.79
CA THR A 495 13.06 7.45 20.86
C THR A 495 13.56 7.15 19.45
N GLN A 496 13.13 6.01 18.88
CA GLN A 496 13.41 5.72 17.48
C GLN A 496 12.56 6.61 16.56
N LYS A 497 13.23 7.30 15.65
CA LYS A 497 12.63 8.17 14.64
C LYS A 497 13.03 7.68 13.25
N VAL A 498 12.06 7.62 12.33
CA VAL A 498 12.26 7.06 11.00
C VAL A 498 11.77 7.96 9.87
N LYS A 499 12.47 7.85 8.75
CA LYS A 499 12.10 8.38 7.45
C LYS A 499 12.45 7.35 6.39
N LEU A 500 11.48 6.98 5.55
CA LEU A 500 11.60 5.91 4.55
C LEU A 500 11.89 6.48 3.17
N THR A 501 11.22 7.57 2.81
CA THR A 501 11.33 8.22 1.51
C THR A 501 12.02 9.57 1.66
N ARG A 502 12.64 10.05 0.58
CA ARG A 502 13.37 11.31 0.62
C ARG A 502 12.41 12.51 0.70
N GLY A 503 11.35 12.49 -0.11
CA GLY A 503 10.21 13.39 0.04
C GLY A 503 9.35 13.05 1.26
N THR A 504 8.12 13.54 1.33
CA THR A 504 7.22 13.43 2.49
C THR A 504 6.18 12.30 2.38
N GLN A 505 6.27 11.44 1.36
CA GLN A 505 5.30 10.36 1.12
C GLN A 505 5.07 9.44 2.33
N ASP A 506 6.11 9.22 3.13
CA ASP A 506 6.03 8.39 4.33
C ASP A 506 5.24 9.03 5.49
N GLY A 507 4.82 10.28 5.35
CA GLY A 507 4.13 11.10 6.35
C GLY A 507 5.06 11.92 7.24
N SER A 508 6.36 11.96 6.97
CA SER A 508 7.30 12.86 7.62
C SER A 508 7.14 14.30 7.12
N THR A 509 7.55 15.31 7.92
CA THR A 509 7.52 16.73 7.52
C THR A 509 8.85 17.21 6.94
N ALA A 510 9.93 16.44 7.10
CA ALA A 510 11.22 16.74 6.52
C ALA A 510 11.23 16.46 5.00
N THR A 511 11.69 17.42 4.21
CA THR A 511 11.73 17.34 2.73
C THR A 511 12.98 16.64 2.18
N ASP A 512 13.93 16.28 3.05
CA ASP A 512 15.09 15.44 2.75
C ASP A 512 15.49 14.70 4.04
N TYR A 513 16.40 13.74 3.96
CA TYR A 513 17.00 13.13 5.14
C TYR A 513 17.93 14.13 5.85
N ASN A 514 17.98 14.04 7.17
CA ASN A 514 18.88 14.76 8.08
C ASN A 514 19.51 13.80 9.11
N THR A 515 20.40 14.34 9.95
CA THR A 515 21.23 13.59 10.90
C THR A 515 20.71 13.61 12.34
N ASP A 516 19.62 14.32 12.61
CA ASP A 516 19.07 14.53 13.96
C ASP A 516 17.64 13.97 14.15
N GLY A 517 16.99 13.59 13.05
CA GLY A 517 15.64 13.04 13.04
C GLY A 517 14.56 14.10 13.20
N ASN A 518 14.86 15.38 13.00
CA ASN A 518 13.84 16.42 13.02
C ASN A 518 12.87 16.26 11.85
N GLY A 519 11.57 16.33 12.14
CA GLY A 519 10.50 16.10 11.17
C GLY A 519 10.29 14.63 10.76
N TYR A 520 11.06 13.68 11.31
CA TYR A 520 10.86 12.25 11.09
C TYR A 520 9.72 11.70 11.95
N LYS A 521 9.19 10.53 11.58
CA LYS A 521 8.13 9.84 12.33
C LYS A 521 8.70 9.22 13.59
N THR A 522 8.17 9.61 14.75
CA THR A 522 8.44 8.94 16.02
C THR A 522 7.72 7.60 16.05
N ILE A 523 8.44 6.53 16.41
CA ILE A 523 7.87 5.20 16.56
C ILE A 523 7.53 4.95 18.03
N ALA A 524 6.23 4.81 18.30
CA ALA A 524 5.73 4.55 19.65
C ALA A 524 6.13 3.15 20.14
N ASN A 525 6.50 3.06 21.42
CA ASN A 525 6.90 1.81 22.09
C ASN A 525 8.09 1.10 21.41
N ALA A 526 9.04 1.88 20.90
CA ALA A 526 10.23 1.38 20.22
C ALA A 526 11.55 1.73 20.93
N THR A 527 11.52 2.03 22.22
CA THR A 527 12.74 2.35 22.97
C THR A 527 13.67 1.12 23.04
N PRO A 528 14.92 1.22 22.54
CA PRO A 528 15.89 0.15 22.68
C PRO A 528 16.18 -0.17 24.15
N ALA A 529 16.19 -1.45 24.53
CA ALA A 529 16.35 -1.92 25.90
C ALA A 529 17.11 -3.27 25.95
N GLY A 530 17.31 -3.80 27.15
CA GLY A 530 18.08 -5.04 27.39
C GLY A 530 19.58 -4.77 27.53
N SER A 531 20.43 -5.70 27.11
CA SER A 531 21.88 -5.53 27.16
C SER A 531 22.38 -4.91 25.87
N SER A 532 22.81 -3.65 25.87
CA SER A 532 23.45 -3.05 24.69
C SER A 532 24.71 -3.85 24.33
N GLY A 533 24.84 -4.23 23.06
CA GLY A 533 25.83 -5.22 22.62
C GLY A 533 25.41 -6.67 22.89
N GLY A 534 24.11 -6.92 23.05
CA GLY A 534 23.50 -8.25 23.07
C GLY A 534 22.78 -8.58 21.77
N TYR A 535 22.26 -9.82 21.68
CA TYR A 535 21.48 -10.27 20.53
C TYR A 535 20.02 -9.82 20.64
N ILE A 536 19.41 -9.52 19.50
CA ILE A 536 18.02 -9.08 19.41
C ILE A 536 17.08 -10.22 19.79
N SER A 537 16.11 -9.95 20.68
CA SER A 537 15.04 -10.86 21.09
C SER A 537 13.64 -10.35 20.75
N SER A 538 13.50 -9.06 20.44
CA SER A 538 12.22 -8.46 20.08
C SER A 538 12.39 -7.30 19.13
N MET A 539 11.41 -7.19 18.23
CA MET A 539 11.31 -6.15 17.22
C MET A 539 9.93 -5.48 17.31
N LYS A 540 9.88 -4.17 17.09
CA LYS A 540 8.65 -3.40 16.87
C LYS A 540 8.21 -3.53 15.41
N THR A 541 7.01 -4.06 15.20
CA THR A 541 6.35 -4.11 13.89
C THR A 541 5.74 -2.76 13.53
N GLU A 542 5.96 -2.34 12.29
CA GLU A 542 5.33 -1.20 11.62
C GLU A 542 4.93 -1.61 10.19
N ALA A 543 4.06 -0.83 9.52
CA ALA A 543 3.61 -1.11 8.15
C ALA A 543 4.76 -1.14 7.11
N PHE A 544 5.91 -0.56 7.46
CA PHE A 544 7.08 -0.46 6.60
C PHE A 544 8.20 -1.46 6.93
N GLY A 545 8.12 -2.19 8.05
CA GLY A 545 9.17 -3.12 8.46
C GLY A 545 9.19 -3.36 9.96
N ARG A 546 10.30 -3.92 10.44
CA ARG A 546 10.51 -4.19 11.87
C ARG A 546 11.78 -3.51 12.37
N LEU A 547 11.73 -2.91 13.55
CA LEU A 547 12.88 -2.25 14.20
C LEU A 547 13.23 -2.97 15.51
N PRO A 548 14.51 -3.23 15.81
CA PRO A 548 14.90 -3.89 17.05
C PRO A 548 14.61 -3.03 18.28
N VAL A 549 14.15 -3.67 19.36
CA VAL A 549 13.76 -3.00 20.61
C VAL A 549 14.31 -3.65 21.88
N ILE A 550 14.53 -4.97 21.90
CA ILE A 550 15.10 -5.65 23.08
C ILE A 550 16.31 -6.49 22.65
N ALA A 551 17.42 -6.29 23.34
CA ALA A 551 18.62 -7.10 23.22
C ALA A 551 18.73 -8.08 24.40
N SER A 552 18.13 -9.26 24.28
CA SER A 552 18.20 -10.34 25.28
C SER A 552 18.19 -11.74 24.68
N GLY A 553 18.49 -11.87 23.39
CA GLY A 553 18.51 -13.13 22.64
C GLY A 553 19.86 -13.83 22.68
N SER A 554 20.12 -14.66 21.68
CA SER A 554 21.39 -15.34 21.42
C SER A 554 21.66 -15.43 19.91
N SER A 555 22.85 -15.91 19.52
CA SER A 555 23.20 -16.22 18.13
C SER A 555 22.34 -17.33 17.50
N SER A 556 21.41 -17.92 18.24
CA SER A 556 20.55 -19.03 17.81
C SER A 556 19.08 -18.81 18.16
N THR A 557 18.69 -17.60 18.59
CA THR A 557 17.31 -17.26 18.92
C THR A 557 16.87 -15.95 18.29
N TYR A 558 15.59 -15.89 17.96
CA TYR A 558 14.91 -14.74 17.36
C TYR A 558 15.62 -14.24 16.09
N GLU A 559 16.06 -12.99 16.04
CA GLU A 559 16.75 -12.40 14.88
C GLU A 559 18.23 -12.82 14.76
N ALA A 560 18.81 -13.44 15.79
CA ALA A 560 20.18 -13.96 15.82
C ALA A 560 21.32 -12.96 15.52
N ASP A 561 21.02 -11.66 15.44
CA ASP A 561 21.97 -10.59 15.19
C ASP A 561 22.02 -9.60 16.37
N GLY A 562 23.07 -8.77 16.44
CA GLY A 562 23.34 -7.87 17.56
C GLY A 562 22.59 -6.52 17.50
N MET A 563 22.34 -5.95 18.69
CA MET A 563 21.90 -4.56 18.84
C MET A 563 22.74 -3.81 19.86
N TRP A 564 23.20 -2.61 19.49
CA TRP A 564 23.85 -1.65 20.38
C TRP A 564 23.02 -0.37 20.43
N TYR A 565 22.93 0.26 21.59
CA TYR A 565 22.15 1.48 21.74
C TYR A 565 22.69 2.40 22.85
N ASN A 566 22.53 3.70 22.67
CA ASN A 566 22.73 4.69 23.72
C ASN A 566 21.50 5.61 23.80
N ASN A 567 20.70 5.47 24.85
CA ASN A 567 19.45 6.23 24.99
C ASN A 567 19.62 7.62 25.60
N SER A 568 20.85 8.09 25.80
CA SER A 568 21.12 9.41 26.41
C SER A 568 21.56 10.47 25.39
N GLN A 569 21.49 10.18 24.09
CA GLN A 569 21.91 11.09 23.03
C GLN A 569 21.14 10.87 21.71
N VAL A 570 21.48 11.65 20.69
CA VAL A 570 20.96 11.49 19.32
C VAL A 570 21.94 10.67 18.48
N ASN A 571 21.53 9.46 18.12
CA ASN A 571 22.35 8.49 17.42
C ASN A 571 21.88 8.32 15.98
N TYR A 572 22.83 8.22 15.05
CA TYR A 572 22.58 7.96 13.65
C TYR A 572 22.97 6.52 13.33
N ALA A 573 21.98 5.71 12.93
CA ALA A 573 22.12 4.26 12.80
C ALA A 573 23.26 3.83 11.88
N TYR A 574 23.99 2.84 12.37
CA TYR A 574 24.82 1.94 11.59
C TYR A 574 24.18 0.55 11.57
N VAL A 575 24.38 -0.20 10.48
CA VAL A 575 23.83 -1.55 10.32
C VAL A 575 24.87 -2.54 9.79
N GLY A 576 24.59 -3.83 9.96
CA GLY A 576 25.36 -4.92 9.33
C GLY A 576 26.52 -5.48 10.15
N GLY A 577 27.12 -4.71 11.04
CA GLY A 577 28.30 -5.14 11.80
C GLY A 577 29.61 -5.00 11.02
N ASN A 578 30.73 -5.10 11.72
CA ASN A 578 32.08 -4.99 11.12
C ASN A 578 32.87 -6.31 11.24
N TRP A 579 34.11 -6.26 10.77
CA TRP A 579 35.04 -7.40 10.69
C TRP A 579 35.39 -8.11 12.02
N SER A 580 35.05 -7.57 13.19
CA SER A 580 35.45 -8.09 14.50
C SER A 580 34.29 -8.36 15.46
N MET A 581 33.06 -8.49 14.96
CA MET A 581 31.84 -8.63 15.78
C MET A 581 31.33 -10.08 15.89
N ASP A 582 32.11 -11.06 15.42
CA ASP A 582 31.76 -12.48 15.38
C ASP A 582 30.34 -12.70 14.83
N LEU A 583 29.49 -13.50 15.49
CA LEU A 583 28.14 -13.82 15.01
C LEU A 583 27.09 -12.74 15.33
N MET A 584 27.48 -11.58 15.85
CA MET A 584 26.56 -10.47 16.08
C MET A 584 26.28 -9.64 14.83
N VAL A 585 26.99 -9.89 13.72
CA VAL A 585 26.76 -9.29 12.40
C VAL A 585 25.46 -9.82 11.79
N GLY A 586 24.97 -9.21 10.72
CA GLY A 586 23.84 -9.76 9.94
C GLY A 586 22.87 -8.69 9.43
N PRO A 587 21.81 -9.08 8.71
CA PRO A 587 20.85 -8.15 8.13
C PRO A 587 20.03 -7.39 9.19
N PHE A 588 19.82 -7.95 10.40
CA PHE A 588 19.12 -7.29 11.50
C PHE A 588 20.05 -6.51 12.44
N CYS A 589 21.37 -6.75 12.35
CA CYS A 589 22.38 -6.09 13.16
C CYS A 589 22.26 -4.54 13.10
N ALA A 590 22.04 -3.91 14.26
CA ALA A 590 21.77 -2.49 14.38
C ALA A 590 22.58 -1.81 15.49
N HIS A 591 23.21 -0.69 15.17
CA HIS A 591 24.07 0.04 16.08
C HIS A 591 23.59 1.49 16.23
N LEU A 592 22.69 1.68 17.20
CA LEU A 592 22.01 2.92 17.59
C LEU A 592 22.74 3.65 18.73
N TYR A 593 24.07 3.66 18.66
CA TYR A 593 24.95 4.12 19.75
C TYR A 593 25.86 5.29 19.35
N TYR A 594 26.16 5.50 18.07
CA TYR A 594 27.05 6.59 17.64
C TYR A 594 26.28 7.81 17.16
N THR A 595 26.79 8.99 17.50
CA THR A 595 26.31 10.26 16.95
C THR A 595 26.66 10.38 15.46
N ALA A 596 26.03 11.32 14.77
CA ALA A 596 26.34 11.63 13.37
C ALA A 596 27.77 12.13 13.13
N SER A 597 28.42 12.69 14.17
CA SER A 597 29.80 13.19 14.13
C SER A 597 30.85 12.10 14.36
N ALA A 598 30.46 10.89 14.78
CA ALA A 598 31.40 9.79 14.95
C ALA A 598 31.99 9.38 13.60
N SER A 599 33.32 9.22 13.55
CA SER A 599 34.08 8.86 12.36
C SER A 599 34.99 7.66 12.61
N PRO A 600 34.43 6.46 12.87
CA PRO A 600 35.22 5.30 13.21
C PRO A 600 35.95 4.72 11.98
N SER A 601 37.06 4.01 12.23
CA SER A 601 37.81 3.30 11.18
C SER A 601 37.11 2.07 10.63
N ASN A 602 36.08 1.59 11.33
CA ASN A 602 35.32 0.39 11.02
C ASN A 602 33.90 0.66 10.50
N GLY A 603 33.63 1.91 10.10
CA GLY A 603 32.33 2.32 9.60
C GLY A 603 32.42 3.49 8.63
N GLY A 604 31.41 3.57 7.77
CA GLY A 604 31.22 4.63 6.78
C GLY A 604 29.86 4.47 6.12
N ALA A 605 29.74 4.80 4.83
CA ALA A 605 28.49 4.68 4.09
C ALA A 605 28.70 4.07 2.69
N ALA A 606 27.61 3.60 2.09
CA ALA A 606 27.54 3.30 0.67
C ALA A 606 26.42 4.10 0.00
N LEU A 607 26.38 4.10 -1.34
CA LEU A 607 25.46 4.91 -2.13
C LEU A 607 24.06 4.31 -2.26
N SER A 608 23.04 5.15 -2.41
CA SER A 608 21.73 4.80 -2.97
C SER A 608 21.35 5.84 -4.03
N CYS A 609 20.58 5.43 -5.04
CA CYS A 609 20.04 6.33 -6.06
C CYS A 609 18.57 5.99 -6.33
N LYS A 610 17.74 7.05 -6.37
CA LYS A 610 16.32 6.99 -6.71
C LYS A 610 16.05 8.05 -7.76
N PRO A 611 16.18 7.73 -9.07
CA PRO A 611 15.96 8.70 -10.14
C PRO A 611 14.56 9.32 -10.07
N LEU A 612 14.37 10.47 -10.71
CA LEU A 612 13.03 11.04 -10.86
C LEU A 612 12.14 10.16 -11.73
N ALA A 613 10.84 10.17 -11.44
CA ALA A 613 9.85 9.57 -12.33
C ALA A 613 9.94 10.20 -13.74
N ALA A 614 9.78 9.38 -14.77
CA ALA A 614 9.67 9.87 -16.14
C ALA A 614 8.47 10.83 -16.24
N ALA A 615 8.65 11.93 -16.98
CA ALA A 615 7.64 12.98 -17.17
C ALA A 615 6.45 12.51 -18.01
#